data_AF-A0A8H3RZ73-F1
#
_entry.id   AF-A0A8H3RZ73-F1
#
_cell.length_a   1.000
_cell.length_b   1.000
_cell.length_c   1.000
_cell.angle_alpha   90.00
_cell.angle_beta   90.00
_cell.angle_gamma   90.00
#
_symmetry.space_group_name_H-M   'P 1'
#
loop_
_entity.id
_entity.type
_entity.pdbx_description
1 polymer ?
#
loop_
_entity_poly.entity_id
_entity_poly.type
_entity_poly.pdbx_seq_one_letter_code
_entity_poly.pdbx_strand_id
1 'polypeptide(L)'
;MGKLGKLGIKRRCTAFPKKVDPVLCCVICGADLPIYVIDEVFEEREDWGELANKDWGESVIVPAEELEQTDFVKYPYLWSFWFRAILEDPKTSQILLSGISNGLSINFWPRPVPRNPQRASIRNLALDEDDWNADFHMANLFEPDWNREAGEPIGYPIHAHCWLLLDRFVGRDLIMSNLHAFLRAVEGFWGGNKKHWGIFLDHLSYDGLCNNNNGPHWPAEQRTRTPELCAEELEEVTQWHTPGSPLRNLDIQRLITQNLLSQRDDPGQGQKTIQSRVSCLPLDLAVTMVDLIYETQPRCQQRINDTRNLLEAFQCRLPNTYWQARCNTHLLFELDDLIKARTAVNWSGLCLGIEELLLDDDWYCNSGLKHRARILNLLNGIKEGFIHLLNRPVIGK
;
A
#
# COMPACT_ATOMS: atom_id res chain seq x y z
N MET A 1 -49.03 -4.83 -18.36
CA MET A 1 -48.95 -5.35 -16.98
C MET A 1 -47.91 -6.44 -16.93
N GLY A 2 -46.68 -6.11 -16.51
CA GLY A 2 -45.63 -7.08 -16.21
C GLY A 2 -44.93 -6.59 -14.95
N LYS A 3 -45.11 -7.31 -13.84
CA LYS A 3 -44.46 -7.00 -12.55
C LYS A 3 -43.00 -7.43 -12.65
N LEU A 4 -42.08 -6.49 -12.83
CA LEU A 4 -40.69 -6.69 -12.40
C LEU A 4 -40.66 -6.59 -10.87
N GLY A 5 -40.16 -7.65 -10.24
CA GLY A 5 -40.01 -7.74 -8.79
C GLY A 5 -39.05 -6.68 -8.29
N LYS A 6 -39.50 -5.89 -7.31
CA LYS A 6 -38.66 -4.98 -6.53
C LYS A 6 -37.70 -5.82 -5.68
N LEU A 7 -36.40 -5.69 -5.92
CA LEU A 7 -35.34 -6.27 -5.08
C LEU A 7 -34.92 -5.23 -4.03
N GLY A 8 -35.83 -4.91 -3.10
CA GLY A 8 -35.49 -4.05 -1.97
C GLY A 8 -34.43 -4.71 -1.09
N ILE A 9 -33.54 -3.89 -0.52
CA ILE A 9 -32.48 -4.32 0.40
C ILE A 9 -33.06 -5.19 1.53
N LYS A 10 -32.79 -6.50 1.47
CA LYS A 10 -33.29 -7.52 2.42
C LYS A 10 -32.63 -7.45 3.81
N ARG A 11 -31.66 -6.56 4.02
CA ARG A 11 -30.73 -6.58 5.18
C ARG A 11 -31.21 -5.78 6.41
N ARG A 12 -32.50 -5.45 6.53
CA ARG A 12 -33.15 -4.96 7.78
C ARG A 12 -33.47 -6.07 8.79
N CYS A 13 -32.69 -7.16 8.84
CA CYS A 13 -32.88 -8.19 9.86
C CYS A 13 -32.10 -7.82 11.14
N THR A 14 -32.82 -7.72 12.26
CA THR A 14 -32.29 -7.53 13.62
C THR A 14 -31.82 -8.83 14.28
N ALA A 15 -31.93 -9.96 13.57
CA ALA A 15 -31.46 -11.26 14.04
C ALA A 15 -30.03 -11.51 13.52
N PHE A 16 -29.15 -11.99 14.40
CA PHE A 16 -27.84 -12.49 13.99
C PHE A 16 -28.05 -13.56 12.89
N PRO A 17 -27.42 -13.42 11.71
CA PRO A 17 -27.47 -14.48 10.73
C PRO A 17 -26.87 -15.73 11.38
N LYS A 18 -27.46 -16.92 11.14
CA LYS A 18 -27.04 -18.20 11.77
C LYS A 18 -25.56 -18.58 11.55
N LYS A 19 -24.88 -17.77 10.73
CA LYS A 19 -23.96 -18.17 9.69
C LYS A 19 -23.47 -16.79 9.14
N VAL A 20 -22.33 -16.30 9.67
CA VAL A 20 -21.77 -14.95 9.52
C VAL A 20 -20.78 -14.86 8.34
N ASP A 21 -20.78 -13.76 7.61
CA ASP A 21 -19.78 -13.49 6.55
C ASP A 21 -18.34 -13.48 7.11
N PRO A 22 -17.33 -13.82 6.28
CA PRO A 22 -15.95 -13.56 6.62
C PRO A 22 -15.72 -12.08 6.94
N VAL A 23 -14.73 -11.79 7.79
CA VAL A 23 -14.29 -10.42 8.07
C VAL A 23 -13.91 -9.73 6.76
N LEU A 24 -14.34 -8.47 6.59
CA LEU A 24 -13.92 -7.63 5.47
C LEU A 24 -12.40 -7.47 5.49
N CYS A 25 -11.74 -8.02 4.49
CA CYS A 25 -10.30 -7.86 4.30
C CYS A 25 -9.99 -7.53 2.85
N CYS A 26 -8.92 -6.77 2.65
CA CYS A 26 -8.38 -6.54 1.32
C CYS A 26 -7.73 -7.82 0.78
N VAL A 27 -8.18 -8.31 -0.38
CA VAL A 27 -7.68 -9.55 -0.99
C VAL A 27 -6.26 -9.44 -1.55
N ILE A 28 -5.68 -8.23 -1.58
CA ILE A 28 -4.30 -7.99 -2.03
C ILE A 28 -3.33 -7.99 -0.86
N CYS A 29 -3.65 -7.28 0.22
CA CYS A 29 -2.76 -7.17 1.37
C CYS A 29 -3.13 -8.09 2.53
N GLY A 30 -4.31 -8.69 2.54
CA GLY A 30 -4.80 -9.52 3.63
C GLY A 30 -4.99 -8.78 4.95
N ALA A 31 -4.99 -7.44 4.95
CA ALA A 31 -5.35 -6.65 6.11
C ALA A 31 -6.87 -6.49 6.19
N ASP A 32 -7.39 -6.39 7.41
CA ASP A 32 -8.77 -6.00 7.63
C ASP A 32 -9.05 -4.58 7.12
N LEU A 33 -10.33 -4.31 6.88
CA LEU A 33 -10.82 -2.96 6.58
C LEU A 33 -11.30 -2.36 7.90
N PRO A 34 -10.46 -1.55 8.58
CA PRO A 34 -10.78 -1.01 9.88
C PRO A 34 -12.01 -0.10 9.84
N ILE A 35 -12.72 -0.05 10.95
CA ILE A 35 -13.87 0.85 11.15
C ILE A 35 -13.32 2.11 11.82
N TYR A 36 -13.02 3.14 11.03
CA TYR A 36 -12.62 4.45 11.56
C TYR A 36 -13.79 5.41 11.68
N VAL A 37 -13.57 6.49 12.42
CA VAL A 37 -14.57 7.55 12.62
C VAL A 37 -14.56 8.45 11.39
N ILE A 38 -15.73 8.60 10.75
CA ILE A 38 -15.86 9.42 9.53
C ILE A 38 -15.53 10.90 9.78
N ASP A 39 -15.62 11.37 11.03
CA ASP A 39 -15.31 12.74 11.41
C ASP A 39 -13.83 13.09 11.16
N GLU A 40 -12.91 12.14 11.36
CA GLU A 40 -11.47 12.33 11.06
C GLU A 40 -11.24 12.58 9.57
N VAL A 41 -12.04 11.95 8.70
CA VAL A 41 -12.04 12.22 7.25
C VAL A 41 -12.47 13.66 6.97
N PHE A 42 -13.49 14.16 7.65
CA PHE A 42 -13.99 15.52 7.45
C PHE A 42 -13.10 16.60 8.07
N GLU A 43 -12.37 16.28 9.13
CA GLU A 43 -11.31 17.15 9.65
C GLU A 43 -10.14 17.30 8.67
N GLU A 44 -9.84 16.25 7.91
CA GLU A 44 -8.79 16.28 6.88
C GLU A 44 -9.29 16.89 5.55
N ARG A 45 -10.56 16.66 5.21
CA ARG A 45 -11.25 17.14 4.01
C ARG A 45 -12.48 17.93 4.39
N GLU A 46 -12.26 19.16 4.85
CA GLU A 46 -13.33 20.08 5.26
C GLU A 46 -14.34 20.30 4.14
N ASP A 47 -13.90 20.32 2.89
CA ASP A 47 -14.76 20.43 1.70
C ASP A 47 -15.74 19.26 1.57
N TRP A 48 -15.29 18.04 1.87
CA TRP A 48 -16.20 16.87 1.96
C TRP A 48 -17.13 16.97 3.16
N GLY A 49 -16.65 17.51 4.28
CA GLY A 49 -17.47 17.79 5.47
C GLY A 49 -18.56 18.84 5.20
N GLU A 50 -18.26 19.89 4.45
CA GLU A 50 -19.23 20.90 4.02
C GLU A 50 -20.32 20.30 3.13
N LEU A 51 -19.94 19.44 2.17
CA LEU A 51 -20.90 18.70 1.35
C LEU A 51 -21.80 17.82 2.22
N ALA A 52 -21.22 17.14 3.21
CA ALA A 52 -21.95 16.31 4.16
C ALA A 52 -22.93 17.14 5.02
N ASN A 53 -22.56 18.36 5.39
CA ASN A 53 -23.38 19.24 6.22
C ASN A 53 -24.51 19.93 5.45
N LYS A 54 -24.31 20.24 4.17
CA LYS A 54 -25.34 20.85 3.31
C LYS A 54 -26.55 19.94 3.14
N ASP A 55 -26.32 18.65 2.94
CA ASP A 55 -27.37 17.68 2.63
C ASP A 55 -27.35 16.51 3.62
N TRP A 56 -27.75 16.77 4.88
CA TRP A 56 -27.77 15.79 5.98
C TRP A 56 -28.57 14.50 5.67
N GLY A 57 -29.44 14.51 4.66
CA GLY A 57 -30.23 13.37 4.20
C GLY A 57 -29.68 12.66 2.95
N GLU A 58 -28.63 13.17 2.31
CA GLU A 58 -28.11 12.63 1.05
C GLU A 58 -26.73 11.98 1.18
N SER A 59 -26.47 11.06 0.25
CA SER A 59 -25.17 10.42 0.12
C SER A 59 -24.15 11.39 -0.45
N VAL A 60 -22.98 11.49 0.18
CA VAL A 60 -21.86 12.27 -0.32
C VAL A 60 -21.05 11.38 -1.26
N ILE A 61 -21.05 11.73 -2.55
CA ILE A 61 -20.34 11.02 -3.60
C ILE A 61 -19.37 11.97 -4.28
N VAL A 62 -18.12 11.54 -4.44
CA VAL A 62 -17.07 12.27 -5.14
C VAL A 62 -16.51 11.42 -6.29
N PRO A 63 -15.77 12.00 -7.25
CA PRO A 63 -15.02 11.22 -8.22
C PRO A 63 -14.06 10.26 -7.53
N ALA A 64 -13.99 9.01 -7.99
CA ALA A 64 -13.13 8.02 -7.36
C ALA A 64 -11.63 8.37 -7.47
N GLU A 65 -11.25 9.00 -8.58
CA GLU A 65 -9.90 9.54 -8.80
C GLU A 65 -9.51 10.57 -7.74
N GLU A 66 -10.45 11.42 -7.30
CA GLU A 66 -10.19 12.43 -6.28
C GLU A 66 -9.80 11.79 -4.94
N LEU A 67 -10.56 10.76 -4.52
CA LEU A 67 -10.25 10.01 -3.31
C LEU A 67 -8.92 9.26 -3.44
N GLU A 68 -8.71 8.58 -4.57
CA GLU A 68 -7.46 7.88 -4.89
C GLU A 68 -6.22 8.78 -4.89
N GLN A 69 -6.42 10.07 -5.18
CA GLN A 69 -5.36 11.08 -5.15
C GLN A 69 -5.22 11.81 -3.82
N THR A 70 -6.08 11.53 -2.84
CA THR A 70 -6.05 12.19 -1.54
C THR A 70 -4.97 11.58 -0.64
N ASP A 71 -4.10 12.44 -0.10
CA ASP A 71 -3.17 12.08 0.96
C ASP A 71 -3.71 12.61 2.30
N PHE A 72 -4.01 11.70 3.22
CA PHE A 72 -4.37 12.04 4.59
C PHE A 72 -3.07 12.28 5.38
N VAL A 73 -2.78 13.54 5.72
CA VAL A 73 -1.57 14.00 6.40
C VAL A 73 -1.74 13.96 7.93
N LYS A 74 -2.88 14.42 8.44
CA LYS A 74 -3.22 14.47 9.86
C LYS A 74 -3.52 13.07 10.38
N TYR A 75 -4.23 12.26 9.60
CA TYR A 75 -4.60 10.89 9.95
C TYR A 75 -4.18 9.90 8.84
N PRO A 76 -2.88 9.57 8.72
CA PRO A 76 -2.36 8.78 7.61
C PRO A 76 -3.07 7.45 7.42
N TYR A 77 -3.46 6.76 8.50
CA TYR A 77 -4.11 5.46 8.47
C TYR A 77 -5.46 5.41 7.75
N LEU A 78 -6.11 6.57 7.52
CA LEU A 78 -7.36 6.66 6.78
C LEU A 78 -7.25 6.11 5.35
N TRP A 79 -6.05 5.98 4.79
CA TRP A 79 -5.84 5.27 3.51
C TRP A 79 -6.43 3.85 3.51
N SER A 80 -6.35 3.15 4.65
CA SER A 80 -6.80 1.76 4.81
C SER A 80 -8.31 1.65 5.00
N PHE A 81 -9.00 2.76 5.19
CA PHE A 81 -10.45 2.79 5.36
C PHE A 81 -11.21 2.48 4.07
N TRP A 82 -10.61 2.82 2.93
CA TRP A 82 -11.29 2.91 1.64
C TRP A 82 -11.01 1.69 0.77
N PHE A 83 -12.06 1.13 0.14
CA PHE A 83 -11.92 -0.02 -0.73
C PHE A 83 -12.84 0.01 -1.95
N ARG A 84 -12.40 -0.69 -2.99
CA ARG A 84 -13.21 -1.15 -4.12
C ARG A 84 -13.46 -2.64 -3.99
N ALA A 85 -14.50 -3.18 -4.59
CA ALA A 85 -14.70 -4.62 -4.68
C ALA A 85 -14.78 -5.05 -6.14
N ILE A 86 -14.11 -6.16 -6.46
CA ILE A 86 -14.47 -6.93 -7.65
C ILE A 86 -15.69 -7.75 -7.25
N LEU A 87 -16.81 -7.53 -7.93
CA LEU A 87 -18.09 -8.17 -7.68
C LEU A 87 -18.33 -9.27 -8.69
N GLU A 88 -18.66 -10.45 -8.20
CA GLU A 88 -19.06 -11.61 -8.98
C GLU A 88 -20.51 -11.94 -8.66
N ASP A 89 -21.35 -12.03 -9.69
CA ASP A 89 -22.69 -12.58 -9.58
C ASP A 89 -22.68 -14.05 -10.01
N PRO A 90 -22.83 -15.01 -9.08
CA PRO A 90 -22.77 -16.44 -9.40
C PRO A 90 -23.90 -16.89 -10.35
N LYS A 91 -25.03 -16.18 -10.40
CA LYS A 91 -26.17 -16.56 -11.24
C LYS A 91 -25.92 -16.22 -12.70
N THR A 92 -25.28 -15.09 -12.97
CA THR A 92 -24.99 -14.61 -14.32
C THR A 92 -23.55 -14.88 -14.75
N SER A 93 -22.68 -15.28 -13.81
CA SER A 93 -21.22 -15.32 -13.97
C SER A 93 -20.62 -13.97 -14.38
N GLN A 94 -21.35 -12.87 -14.19
CA GLN A 94 -20.85 -11.53 -14.50
C GLN A 94 -19.86 -11.10 -13.41
N ILE A 95 -18.70 -10.59 -13.83
CA ILE A 95 -17.74 -9.94 -12.95
C ILE A 95 -17.61 -8.47 -13.33
N LEU A 96 -17.65 -7.58 -12.33
CA LEU A 96 -17.48 -6.15 -12.52
C LEU A 96 -16.68 -5.52 -11.38
N LEU A 97 -16.04 -4.38 -11.66
CA LEU A 97 -15.35 -3.58 -10.65
C LEU A 97 -16.30 -2.50 -10.10
N SER A 98 -16.40 -2.40 -8.78
CA SER A 98 -17.20 -1.37 -8.11
C SER A 98 -16.48 -0.02 -8.04
N GLY A 99 -17.23 1.01 -7.66
CA GLY A 99 -16.70 2.25 -7.09
C GLY A 99 -16.08 2.04 -5.71
N ILE A 100 -15.69 3.14 -5.06
CA ILE A 100 -15.06 3.14 -3.74
C ILE A 100 -16.12 3.32 -2.65
N SER A 101 -16.01 2.54 -1.57
CA SER A 101 -16.75 2.69 -0.33
C SER A 101 -15.78 2.62 0.86
N ASN A 102 -16.31 2.67 2.08
CA ASN A 102 -15.53 2.62 3.31
C ASN A 102 -15.82 1.37 4.15
N GLY A 103 -14.89 1.05 5.06
CA GLY A 103 -14.92 -0.11 5.94
C GLY A 103 -16.06 -0.14 6.97
N LEU A 104 -16.94 0.87 7.01
CA LEU A 104 -18.10 0.83 7.91
C LEU A 104 -19.01 -0.36 7.55
N SER A 105 -19.56 -1.02 8.57
CA SER A 105 -20.52 -2.10 8.41
C SER A 105 -21.94 -1.70 8.83
N ILE A 106 -22.94 -2.38 8.28
CA ILE A 106 -24.35 -2.26 8.67
C ILE A 106 -24.82 -3.63 9.16
N ASN A 107 -25.20 -3.75 10.43
CA ASN A 107 -25.66 -5.01 11.03
C ASN A 107 -24.70 -6.19 10.75
N PHE A 108 -23.39 -5.98 10.91
CA PHE A 108 -22.32 -6.95 10.64
C PHE A 108 -21.99 -7.25 9.17
N TRP A 109 -22.64 -6.58 8.22
CA TRP A 109 -22.38 -6.74 6.79
C TRP A 109 -21.56 -5.58 6.23
N PRO A 110 -20.74 -5.81 5.19
CA PRO A 110 -20.12 -4.73 4.44
C PRO A 110 -21.18 -3.74 3.96
N ARG A 111 -20.87 -2.44 3.97
CA ARG A 111 -21.73 -1.47 3.28
C ARG A 111 -21.80 -1.76 1.78
N PRO A 112 -22.94 -1.46 1.13
CA PRO A 112 -23.03 -1.51 -0.32
C PRO A 112 -21.96 -0.62 -0.97
N VAL A 113 -21.47 -1.06 -2.13
CA VAL A 113 -20.49 -0.32 -2.94
C VAL A 113 -21.17 0.29 -4.17
N PRO A 114 -20.72 1.44 -4.68
CA PRO A 114 -21.25 1.98 -5.93
C PRO A 114 -21.00 1.03 -7.11
N ARG A 115 -21.95 0.87 -8.02
CA ARG A 115 -21.77 0.08 -9.25
C ARG A 115 -20.85 0.76 -10.26
N ASN A 116 -20.77 2.08 -10.23
CA ASN A 116 -19.92 2.85 -11.13
C ASN A 116 -18.49 2.92 -10.56
N PRO A 117 -17.48 2.38 -11.25
CA PRO A 117 -16.08 2.42 -10.79
C PRO A 117 -15.50 3.83 -10.71
N GLN A 118 -16.13 4.84 -11.30
CA GLN A 118 -15.67 6.23 -11.24
C GLN A 118 -16.23 7.03 -10.06
N ARG A 119 -16.99 6.38 -9.15
CA ARG A 119 -17.59 7.04 -7.98
C ARG A 119 -16.98 6.52 -6.67
N ALA A 120 -16.78 7.42 -5.73
CA ALA A 120 -16.45 7.11 -4.34
C ALA A 120 -17.55 7.64 -3.42
N SER A 121 -18.06 6.79 -2.53
CA SER A 121 -19.02 7.19 -1.51
C SER A 121 -18.29 7.54 -0.21
N ILE A 122 -18.27 8.82 0.14
CA ILE A 122 -17.68 9.31 1.40
C ILE A 122 -18.61 9.01 2.55
N ARG A 123 -19.88 9.40 2.39
CA ARG A 123 -20.97 9.10 3.33
C ARG A 123 -22.11 8.46 2.55
N ASN A 124 -22.39 7.19 2.80
CA ASN A 124 -23.49 6.49 2.13
C ASN A 124 -24.72 6.47 3.06
N LEU A 125 -25.77 7.23 2.70
CA LEU A 125 -27.08 7.17 3.36
C LEU A 125 -28.09 6.34 2.51
N ALA A 126 -27.75 6.01 1.27
CA ALA A 126 -28.63 5.31 0.34
C ALA A 126 -28.73 3.81 0.67
N LEU A 127 -29.60 3.52 1.63
CA LEU A 127 -30.17 2.19 1.87
C LEU A 127 -31.38 1.87 0.96
N ASP A 128 -31.80 2.80 0.08
CA ASP A 128 -33.06 2.67 -0.68
C ASP A 128 -32.95 3.07 -2.19
N GLU A 129 -31.74 3.11 -2.79
CA GLU A 129 -31.58 3.31 -4.24
C GLU A 129 -30.90 2.10 -4.91
N ASP A 130 -31.70 1.06 -5.17
CA ASP A 130 -31.28 -0.28 -5.65
C ASP A 130 -30.51 -0.28 -7.00
N ASP A 131 -30.55 0.81 -7.77
CA ASP A 131 -29.90 0.87 -9.09
C ASP A 131 -28.43 1.32 -9.05
N TRP A 132 -28.00 2.05 -8.01
CA TRP A 132 -26.68 2.70 -8.01
C TRP A 132 -25.65 1.95 -7.19
N ASN A 133 -26.10 1.23 -6.17
CA ASN A 133 -25.23 0.45 -5.29
C ASN A 133 -25.41 -1.05 -5.54
N ALA A 134 -24.39 -1.81 -5.19
CA ALA A 134 -24.41 -3.26 -5.19
C ALA A 134 -24.12 -3.75 -3.77
N ASP A 135 -25.04 -4.55 -3.25
CA ASP A 135 -24.81 -5.38 -2.08
C ASP A 135 -23.93 -6.57 -2.47
N PHE A 136 -23.11 -7.04 -1.53
CA PHE A 136 -22.27 -8.22 -1.71
C PHE A 136 -21.97 -8.90 -0.38
N HIS A 137 -21.46 -10.11 -0.48
CA HIS A 137 -20.88 -10.89 0.61
C HIS A 137 -19.37 -11.01 0.42
N MET A 138 -18.59 -10.92 1.49
CA MET A 138 -17.14 -11.12 1.40
C MET A 138 -16.84 -12.55 0.93
N ALA A 139 -16.00 -12.70 -0.08
CA ALA A 139 -15.56 -13.99 -0.58
C ALA A 139 -14.94 -14.83 0.54
N ASN A 140 -15.38 -16.09 0.68
CA ASN A 140 -14.73 -17.04 1.57
C ASN A 140 -13.55 -17.69 0.85
N LEU A 141 -12.32 -17.30 1.22
CA LEU A 141 -11.09 -17.77 0.59
C LEU A 141 -10.53 -19.07 1.17
N PHE A 142 -11.08 -19.57 2.28
CA PHE A 142 -10.51 -20.69 3.03
C PHE A 142 -11.45 -21.89 3.16
N GLU A 143 -12.73 -21.69 2.93
CA GLU A 143 -13.77 -22.71 3.05
C GLU A 143 -14.76 -22.55 1.88
N PRO A 144 -15.60 -23.57 1.61
CA PRO A 144 -16.66 -23.45 0.60
C PRO A 144 -17.52 -22.21 0.82
N ASP A 145 -17.73 -21.44 -0.24
CA ASP A 145 -18.52 -20.23 -0.20
C ASP A 145 -20.02 -20.55 -0.38
N TRP A 146 -20.66 -20.90 0.71
CA TRP A 146 -22.12 -20.92 0.89
C TRP A 146 -22.94 -19.75 0.32
N ASN A 147 -22.45 -18.50 0.33
CA ASN A 147 -23.18 -17.38 -0.26
C ASN A 147 -23.17 -17.52 -1.78
N ARG A 148 -22.03 -17.95 -2.33
CA ARG A 148 -21.90 -18.28 -3.74
C ARG A 148 -22.79 -19.46 -4.12
N GLU A 149 -22.85 -20.51 -3.30
CA GLU A 149 -23.74 -21.67 -3.49
C GLU A 149 -25.23 -21.26 -3.45
N ALA A 150 -25.58 -20.27 -2.63
CA ALA A 150 -26.90 -19.67 -2.58
C ALA A 150 -27.20 -18.73 -3.76
N GLY A 151 -26.21 -18.46 -4.62
CA GLY A 151 -26.31 -17.55 -5.75
C GLY A 151 -26.40 -16.08 -5.33
N GLU A 152 -25.83 -15.73 -4.17
CA GLU A 152 -25.72 -14.34 -3.71
C GLU A 152 -24.45 -13.68 -4.27
N PRO A 153 -24.45 -12.37 -4.53
CA PRO A 153 -23.28 -11.67 -5.05
C PRO A 153 -22.07 -11.75 -4.10
N ILE A 154 -20.90 -12.05 -4.65
CA ILE A 154 -19.65 -12.18 -3.92
C ILE A 154 -18.73 -11.01 -4.25
N GLY A 155 -18.07 -10.45 -3.25
CA GLY A 155 -17.11 -9.36 -3.40
C GLY A 155 -15.72 -9.74 -2.93
N TYR A 156 -14.73 -9.23 -3.67
CA TYR A 156 -13.32 -9.30 -3.35
C TYR A 156 -12.82 -7.87 -3.10
N PRO A 157 -12.87 -7.38 -1.85
CA PRO A 157 -12.47 -6.04 -1.47
C PRO A 157 -10.98 -5.82 -1.70
N ILE A 158 -10.60 -4.63 -2.14
CA ILE A 158 -9.23 -4.20 -2.38
C ILE A 158 -9.14 -2.77 -1.90
N HIS A 159 -8.23 -2.45 -0.97
CA HIS A 159 -8.00 -1.06 -0.57
C HIS A 159 -7.76 -0.19 -1.80
N ALA A 160 -8.28 1.04 -1.81
CA ALA A 160 -8.10 1.96 -2.94
C ALA A 160 -6.62 2.09 -3.33
N HIS A 161 -5.73 2.22 -2.35
CA HIS A 161 -4.29 2.30 -2.61
C HIS A 161 -3.66 0.95 -3.03
N CYS A 162 -4.19 -0.19 -2.56
CA CYS A 162 -3.77 -1.50 -3.04
C CYS A 162 -4.19 -1.73 -4.50
N TRP A 163 -5.32 -1.17 -4.94
CA TRP A 163 -5.76 -1.20 -6.33
C TRP A 163 -4.79 -0.43 -7.25
N LEU A 164 -4.33 0.75 -6.80
CA LEU A 164 -3.35 1.53 -7.54
C LEU A 164 -1.96 0.87 -7.58
N LEU A 165 -1.55 0.21 -6.50
CA LEU A 165 -0.34 -0.64 -6.52
C LEU A 165 -0.51 -1.81 -7.50
N LEU A 166 -1.65 -2.47 -7.47
CA LEU A 166 -1.96 -3.57 -8.38
C LEU A 166 -1.88 -3.12 -9.86
N ASP A 167 -2.43 -1.96 -10.18
CA ASP A 167 -2.31 -1.32 -11.50
C ASP A 167 -0.85 -1.10 -11.88
N ARG A 168 -0.06 -0.48 -10.99
CA ARG A 168 1.37 -0.20 -11.27
C ARG A 168 2.19 -1.46 -11.56
N PHE A 169 1.99 -2.54 -10.80
CA PHE A 169 2.89 -3.71 -10.83
C PHE A 169 2.42 -4.84 -11.75
N VAL A 170 1.14 -4.85 -12.14
CA VAL A 170 0.55 -5.89 -12.99
C VAL A 170 -0.10 -5.29 -14.25
N GLY A 171 -0.74 -4.12 -14.14
CA GLY A 171 -1.43 -3.43 -15.21
C GLY A 171 -2.96 -3.59 -15.11
N ARG A 172 -3.67 -2.48 -14.94
CA ARG A 172 -5.14 -2.44 -14.86
C ARG A 172 -5.81 -3.11 -16.06
N ASP A 173 -5.40 -2.78 -17.28
CA ASP A 173 -6.05 -3.31 -18.48
C ASP A 173 -5.92 -4.83 -18.59
N LEU A 174 -4.77 -5.37 -18.18
CA LEU A 174 -4.52 -6.81 -18.16
C LEU A 174 -5.43 -7.51 -17.15
N ILE A 175 -5.58 -6.94 -15.96
CA ILE A 175 -6.45 -7.48 -14.91
C ILE A 175 -7.92 -7.39 -15.32
N MET A 176 -8.37 -6.21 -15.77
CA MET A 176 -9.76 -5.97 -16.14
C MET A 176 -10.20 -6.86 -17.31
N SER A 177 -9.31 -7.17 -18.25
CA SER A 177 -9.59 -8.09 -19.35
C SER A 177 -9.62 -9.56 -18.92
N ASN A 178 -9.12 -9.89 -17.71
CA ASN A 178 -8.93 -11.26 -17.25
C ASN A 178 -9.37 -11.48 -15.79
N LEU A 179 -10.43 -10.81 -15.35
CA LEU A 179 -10.87 -10.81 -13.94
C LEU A 179 -11.10 -12.23 -13.38
N HIS A 180 -11.68 -13.16 -14.14
CA HIS A 180 -11.83 -14.55 -13.68
C HIS A 180 -10.48 -15.22 -13.35
N ALA A 181 -9.47 -15.05 -14.22
CA ALA A 181 -8.15 -15.62 -13.98
C ALA A 181 -7.47 -14.95 -12.78
N PHE A 182 -7.66 -13.64 -12.63
CA PHE A 182 -7.14 -12.88 -11.50
C PHE A 182 -7.74 -13.35 -10.17
N LEU A 183 -9.07 -13.48 -10.07
CA LEU A 183 -9.74 -13.95 -8.85
C LEU A 183 -9.30 -15.37 -8.47
N ARG A 184 -9.18 -16.28 -9.44
CA ARG A 184 -8.65 -17.63 -9.18
C ARG A 184 -7.20 -17.62 -8.67
N ALA A 185 -6.39 -16.68 -9.15
CA ALA A 185 -5.02 -16.53 -8.66
C ALA A 185 -5.00 -16.04 -7.20
N VAL A 186 -5.88 -15.09 -6.87
CA VAL A 186 -6.09 -14.60 -5.49
C VAL A 186 -6.52 -15.75 -4.57
N GLU A 187 -7.55 -16.52 -4.95
CA GLU A 187 -8.03 -17.68 -4.17
C GLU A 187 -6.94 -18.72 -3.99
N GLY A 188 -6.25 -19.11 -5.07
CA GLY A 188 -5.17 -20.09 -5.02
C GLY A 188 -3.99 -19.63 -4.16
N PHE A 189 -3.64 -18.35 -4.22
CA PHE A 189 -2.60 -17.76 -3.39
C PHE A 189 -2.98 -17.83 -1.90
N TRP A 190 -4.17 -17.37 -1.53
CA TRP A 190 -4.58 -17.33 -0.13
C TRP A 190 -4.80 -18.72 0.47
N GLY A 191 -5.24 -19.70 -0.33
CA GLY A 191 -5.32 -21.11 0.09
C GLY A 191 -4.01 -21.65 0.66
N GLY A 192 -2.84 -21.18 0.17
CA GLY A 192 -1.52 -21.55 0.70
C GLY A 192 -0.91 -20.56 1.71
N ASN A 193 -1.51 -19.39 1.91
CA ASN A 193 -0.89 -18.26 2.62
C ASN A 193 -1.73 -17.69 3.78
N LYS A 194 -2.62 -18.49 4.36
CA LYS A 194 -3.54 -18.10 5.45
C LYS A 194 -2.87 -17.37 6.63
N LYS A 195 -1.61 -17.69 6.96
CA LYS A 195 -0.85 -17.04 8.05
C LYS A 195 -0.63 -15.53 7.86
N HIS A 196 -0.82 -15.02 6.66
CA HIS A 196 -0.68 -13.60 6.33
C HIS A 196 -2.02 -12.87 6.20
N TRP A 197 -3.14 -13.54 6.45
CA TRP A 197 -4.49 -13.01 6.30
C TRP A 197 -5.08 -12.50 7.62
N GLY A 198 -5.99 -11.52 7.53
CA GLY A 198 -6.72 -10.98 8.67
C GLY A 198 -5.83 -10.21 9.63
N ILE A 199 -4.80 -9.53 9.12
CA ILE A 199 -3.93 -8.72 9.96
C ILE A 199 -4.59 -7.39 10.29
N PHE A 200 -4.43 -6.95 11.53
CA PHE A 200 -4.70 -5.58 11.92
C PHE A 200 -3.44 -4.74 11.64
N LEU A 201 -3.62 -3.61 10.96
CA LEU A 201 -2.50 -2.76 10.56
C LEU A 201 -1.88 -2.02 11.74
N ASP A 202 -2.72 -1.59 12.67
CA ASP A 202 -2.27 -0.88 13.86
C ASP A 202 -1.70 -1.87 14.88
N HIS A 203 -0.63 -1.46 15.57
CA HIS A 203 0.00 -2.31 16.57
C HIS A 203 0.80 -1.52 17.60
N LEU A 204 1.05 -2.18 18.72
CA LEU A 204 1.97 -1.69 19.75
C LEU A 204 3.42 -1.95 19.35
N SER A 205 4.25 -0.92 19.52
CA SER A 205 5.69 -1.03 19.55
C SER A 205 6.12 -1.41 20.97
N TYR A 206 6.94 -2.45 21.09
CA TYR A 206 7.56 -2.87 22.35
C TYR A 206 9.06 -2.64 22.21
N ASP A 207 9.67 -1.89 23.14
CA ASP A 207 11.09 -1.51 23.12
C ASP A 207 11.56 -0.85 21.81
N GLY A 208 10.68 -0.11 21.13
CA GLY A 208 10.96 0.48 19.81
C GLY A 208 11.06 -0.55 18.67
N LEU A 209 10.74 -1.82 18.93
CA LEU A 209 10.76 -2.90 17.94
C LEU A 209 9.34 -3.32 17.55
N CYS A 210 9.06 -3.15 16.26
CA CYS A 210 7.80 -3.61 15.68
C CYS A 210 7.84 -5.13 15.40
N ASN A 211 7.31 -5.94 16.32
CA ASN A 211 7.44 -7.41 16.39
C ASN A 211 6.94 -8.25 15.17
N ASN A 212 6.40 -7.65 14.10
CA ASN A 212 5.95 -8.35 12.89
C ASN A 212 7.05 -8.55 11.80
N ASN A 213 8.32 -8.60 12.21
CA ASN A 213 9.52 -8.41 11.36
C ASN A 213 10.05 -9.64 10.59
N ASN A 214 9.20 -10.45 9.93
CA ASN A 214 9.68 -11.61 9.15
C ASN A 214 9.61 -11.45 7.60
N GLY A 215 9.44 -10.21 7.08
CA GLY A 215 9.42 -9.94 5.63
C GLY A 215 10.82 -9.71 5.03
N PRO A 216 10.98 -9.81 3.69
CA PRO A 216 12.27 -9.57 3.04
C PRO A 216 12.63 -8.10 3.18
N HIS A 217 13.62 -7.88 4.01
CA HIS A 217 14.05 -6.58 4.47
C HIS A 217 15.20 -6.08 3.61
N TRP A 218 15.05 -4.92 2.98
CA TRP A 218 16.20 -4.11 2.57
C TRP A 218 16.19 -2.78 3.33
N PRO A 219 17.26 -2.46 4.08
CA PRO A 219 18.33 -3.32 4.56
C PRO A 219 18.12 -3.65 6.05
N ALA A 220 16.98 -4.26 6.41
CA ALA A 220 16.95 -4.88 7.73
C ALA A 220 17.64 -6.25 7.59
N GLU A 221 18.93 -6.30 7.92
CA GLU A 221 19.50 -7.60 8.24
C GLU A 221 18.61 -8.27 9.28
N GLN A 222 18.34 -9.56 9.08
CA GLN A 222 17.73 -10.37 10.12
C GLN A 222 18.65 -10.30 11.34
N ARG A 223 18.30 -9.52 12.36
CA ARG A 223 18.84 -9.78 13.70
C ARG A 223 18.47 -11.22 14.01
N THR A 224 19.47 -12.08 14.07
CA THR A 224 19.35 -13.39 14.69
C THR A 224 18.89 -13.15 16.11
N ARG A 225 17.61 -13.44 16.40
CA ARG A 225 17.15 -13.51 17.79
C ARG A 225 18.00 -14.57 18.48
N THR A 226 18.88 -14.17 19.37
CA THR A 226 19.28 -15.01 20.50
C THR A 226 18.03 -15.16 21.39
N PRO A 227 17.46 -16.36 21.54
CA PRO A 227 16.24 -16.55 22.30
C PRO A 227 16.58 -16.69 23.78
N GLU A 228 16.90 -15.58 24.44
CA GLU A 228 16.98 -15.50 25.90
C GLU A 228 16.36 -14.18 26.36
N LEU A 229 15.03 -14.13 26.38
CA LEU A 229 14.32 -13.22 27.28
C LEU A 229 13.31 -14.06 28.04
N CYS A 230 13.61 -14.22 29.33
CA CYS A 230 12.75 -14.84 30.33
C CYS A 230 11.43 -14.06 30.41
N ALA A 231 10.34 -14.78 30.68
CA ALA A 231 8.96 -14.28 30.65
C ALA A 231 8.60 -13.30 31.79
N GLU A 232 9.55 -12.59 32.39
CA GLU A 232 9.34 -11.75 33.59
C GLU A 232 9.64 -10.26 33.40
N GLU A 233 10.12 -9.82 32.24
CA GLU A 233 10.32 -8.39 31.91
C GLU A 233 9.35 -7.97 30.79
N LEU A 234 8.06 -7.79 31.15
CA LEU A 234 7.11 -7.06 30.31
C LEU A 234 7.41 -5.55 30.50
N GLU A 235 8.49 -5.10 29.86
CA GLU A 235 8.94 -3.71 29.81
C GLU A 235 8.09 -2.87 28.84
N GLU A 236 8.04 -1.55 29.11
CA GLU A 236 6.96 -0.61 28.81
C GLU A 236 6.44 -0.61 27.36
N VAL A 237 5.10 -0.55 27.22
CA VAL A 237 4.47 -0.18 25.95
C VAL A 237 4.91 1.25 25.59
N THR A 238 5.75 1.41 24.58
CA THR A 238 6.34 2.71 24.27
C THR A 238 5.47 3.55 23.33
N GLN A 239 4.82 2.94 22.32
CA GLN A 239 4.07 3.69 21.31
C GLN A 239 3.07 2.85 20.50
N TRP A 240 1.96 3.47 20.08
CA TRP A 240 0.99 2.92 19.12
C TRP A 240 1.36 3.36 17.70
N HIS A 241 1.44 2.41 16.77
CA HIS A 241 1.73 2.66 15.36
C HIS A 241 0.50 2.52 14.49
N THR A 242 0.28 3.53 13.65
CA THR A 242 -0.80 3.59 12.66
C THR A 242 -0.17 3.83 11.29
N PRO A 243 -0.03 2.79 10.45
CA PRO A 243 0.77 2.91 9.24
C PRO A 243 0.10 3.79 8.19
N GLY A 244 0.89 4.70 7.62
CA GLY A 244 0.53 5.50 6.46
C GLY A 244 0.44 4.69 5.17
N SER A 245 0.12 5.40 4.10
CA SER A 245 -0.17 4.83 2.78
C SER A 245 0.99 4.00 2.23
N PRO A 246 0.76 2.76 1.75
CA PRO A 246 1.78 1.98 1.06
C PRO A 246 2.04 2.49 -0.35
N LEU A 247 1.20 3.40 -0.88
CA LEU A 247 1.34 3.96 -2.23
C LEU A 247 2.15 5.25 -2.23
N ARG A 248 1.96 6.13 -1.25
CA ARG A 248 2.57 7.46 -1.22
C ARG A 248 3.27 7.67 0.10
N ASN A 249 4.50 8.16 0.02
CA ASN A 249 5.31 8.49 1.18
C ASN A 249 5.78 9.94 1.04
N LEU A 250 5.19 10.82 1.86
CA LEU A 250 5.41 12.27 1.79
C LEU A 250 6.85 12.66 2.10
N ASP A 251 7.55 11.91 2.95
CA ASP A 251 8.94 12.21 3.29
C ASP A 251 9.89 11.81 2.16
N ILE A 252 9.62 10.70 1.48
CA ILE A 252 10.34 10.34 0.25
C ILE A 252 10.09 11.41 -0.83
N GLN A 253 8.86 11.87 -1.02
CA GLN A 253 8.54 12.93 -1.99
C GLN A 253 9.22 14.26 -1.65
N ARG A 254 9.25 14.62 -0.37
CA ARG A 254 9.95 15.81 0.12
C ARG A 254 11.44 15.71 -0.15
N LEU A 255 12.04 14.55 0.14
CA LEU A 255 13.44 14.29 -0.09
C LEU A 255 13.80 14.31 -1.58
N ILE A 256 12.94 13.77 -2.45
CA ILE A 256 13.07 13.89 -3.91
C ILE A 256 13.09 15.37 -4.30
N THR A 257 12.11 16.13 -3.82
CA THR A 257 11.97 17.57 -4.14
C THR A 257 13.20 18.37 -3.73
N GLN A 258 13.75 18.10 -2.53
CA GLN A 258 14.97 18.73 -2.02
C GLN A 258 16.23 18.39 -2.83
N ASN A 259 16.21 17.29 -3.59
CA ASN A 259 17.34 16.81 -4.39
C ASN A 259 17.13 16.99 -5.90
N LEU A 260 16.05 17.63 -6.35
CA LEU A 260 15.87 18.02 -7.74
C LEU A 260 16.91 19.09 -8.11
N LEU A 261 17.63 18.88 -9.22
CA LEU A 261 18.56 19.86 -9.75
C LEU A 261 17.81 20.77 -10.74
N SER A 262 18.08 22.09 -10.70
CA SER A 262 17.53 22.97 -11.72
C SER A 262 18.17 22.66 -13.07
N GLN A 263 17.46 22.84 -14.20
CA GLN A 263 18.06 22.66 -15.53
C GLN A 263 19.25 23.60 -15.82
N ARG A 264 19.49 24.61 -14.97
CA ARG A 264 20.68 25.47 -15.02
C ARG A 264 21.87 24.88 -14.25
N ASP A 265 21.63 23.88 -13.42
CA ASP A 265 22.65 23.13 -12.70
C ASP A 265 23.08 21.92 -13.53
N ASP A 266 23.36 22.16 -14.81
CA ASP A 266 24.33 21.34 -15.54
C ASP A 266 25.65 21.52 -14.77
N PRO A 267 26.35 20.46 -14.32
CA PRO A 267 27.46 20.55 -13.36
C PRO A 267 28.75 21.15 -13.96
N GLY A 268 28.63 22.08 -14.91
CA GLY A 268 29.70 22.83 -15.53
C GLY A 268 29.99 24.22 -14.91
N GLN A 269 29.21 24.73 -13.95
CA GLN A 269 29.45 26.10 -13.44
C GLN A 269 29.38 26.25 -11.91
N GLY A 270 30.58 26.28 -11.31
CA GLY A 270 30.99 27.40 -10.45
C GLY A 270 30.40 27.47 -9.04
N GLN A 271 30.74 26.52 -8.16
CA GLN A 271 30.80 26.79 -6.72
C GLN A 271 32.26 27.01 -6.30
N LYS A 272 32.48 28.08 -5.54
CA LYS A 272 33.79 28.56 -5.06
C LYS A 272 34.58 27.41 -4.43
N THR A 273 35.63 26.97 -5.14
CA THR A 273 36.59 25.97 -4.68
C THR A 273 37.33 26.45 -3.44
N ILE A 274 37.04 25.84 -2.29
CA ILE A 274 38.08 25.55 -1.32
C ILE A 274 38.96 24.49 -2.02
N GLN A 275 40.20 24.85 -2.37
CA GLN A 275 41.15 23.91 -2.95
C GLN A 275 41.48 22.83 -1.90
N SER A 276 40.85 21.66 -2.03
CA SER A 276 41.32 20.46 -1.33
C SER A 276 42.76 20.18 -1.76
N ARG A 277 43.64 19.92 -0.80
CA ARG A 277 45.05 19.55 -1.05
C ARG A 277 45.19 18.13 -1.63
N VAL A 278 44.11 17.36 -1.66
CA VAL A 278 44.06 15.99 -2.18
C VAL A 278 43.05 15.98 -3.33
N SER A 279 43.56 15.97 -4.56
CA SER A 279 42.74 15.85 -5.77
C SER A 279 42.20 14.43 -5.91
N CYS A 280 40.86 14.32 -6.02
CA CYS A 280 40.02 13.20 -6.46
C CYS A 280 40.70 11.81 -6.52
N LEU A 281 40.36 10.93 -5.57
CA LEU A 281 40.71 9.51 -5.65
C LEU A 281 40.29 8.92 -7.00
N PRO A 282 41.08 8.00 -7.59
CA PRO A 282 40.62 7.13 -8.66
C PRO A 282 39.23 6.55 -8.35
N LEU A 283 38.34 6.54 -9.36
CA LEU A 283 36.94 6.18 -9.19
C LEU A 283 36.74 4.79 -8.57
N ASP A 284 37.57 3.84 -9.00
CA ASP A 284 37.63 2.47 -8.48
C ASP A 284 37.95 2.44 -6.99
N LEU A 285 38.91 3.24 -6.53
CA LEU A 285 39.24 3.36 -5.10
C LEU A 285 38.11 4.04 -4.32
N ALA A 286 37.49 5.08 -4.87
CA ALA A 286 36.37 5.76 -4.22
C ALA A 286 35.16 4.83 -4.05
N VAL A 287 34.81 4.05 -5.09
CA VAL A 287 33.77 3.01 -5.02
C VAL A 287 34.14 1.96 -3.98
N THR A 288 35.36 1.41 -4.05
CA THR A 288 35.84 0.39 -3.11
C THR A 288 35.79 0.86 -1.65
N MET A 289 36.15 2.12 -1.38
CA MET A 289 36.09 2.68 -0.03
C MET A 289 34.66 2.83 0.47
N VAL A 290 33.74 3.30 -0.38
CA VAL A 290 32.32 3.37 0.02
C VAL A 290 31.77 1.98 0.24
N ASP A 291 32.00 1.03 -0.67
CA ASP A 291 31.53 -0.35 -0.48
C ASP A 291 32.09 -0.97 0.80
N LEU A 292 33.38 -0.76 1.11
CA LEU A 292 33.99 -1.22 2.36
C LEU A 292 33.32 -0.61 3.61
N ILE A 293 32.98 0.67 3.60
CA ILE A 293 32.22 1.31 4.70
C ILE A 293 30.90 0.57 4.92
N TYR A 294 30.20 0.21 3.84
CA TYR A 294 28.92 -0.48 3.93
C TYR A 294 29.02 -1.95 4.30
N GLU A 295 30.09 -2.64 3.91
CA GLU A 295 30.33 -4.04 4.25
C GLU A 295 30.79 -4.22 5.71
N THR A 296 31.53 -3.25 6.25
CA THR A 296 32.18 -3.39 7.57
C THR A 296 31.44 -2.70 8.70
N GLN A 297 30.62 -1.68 8.42
CA GLN A 297 29.91 -0.94 9.44
C GLN A 297 28.43 -1.34 9.51
N PRO A 298 27.86 -1.45 10.73
CA PRO A 298 26.43 -1.67 10.88
C PRO A 298 25.63 -0.50 10.30
N ARG A 299 24.35 -0.72 10.04
CA ARG A 299 23.41 0.33 9.67
C ARG A 299 23.22 1.31 10.82
N CYS A 300 23.89 2.46 10.72
CA CYS A 300 23.82 3.53 11.71
C CYS A 300 24.14 4.89 11.08
N GLN A 301 23.89 5.96 11.84
CA GLN A 301 24.19 7.33 11.39
C GLN A 301 25.67 7.53 11.08
N GLN A 302 26.58 6.85 11.81
CA GLN A 302 28.01 6.96 11.59
C GLN A 302 28.40 6.50 10.18
N ARG A 303 27.84 5.40 9.67
CA ARG A 303 28.10 4.89 8.33
C ARG A 303 27.76 5.91 7.23
N ILE A 304 26.62 6.60 7.40
CA ILE A 304 26.14 7.63 6.48
C ILE A 304 27.07 8.85 6.55
N ASN A 305 27.44 9.28 7.75
CA ASN A 305 28.34 10.40 7.97
C ASN A 305 29.75 10.11 7.41
N ASP A 306 30.29 8.92 7.62
CA ASP A 306 31.58 8.50 7.09
C ASP A 306 31.57 8.50 5.55
N THR A 307 30.48 8.04 4.95
CA THR A 307 30.31 8.10 3.48
C THR A 307 30.31 9.55 2.99
N ARG A 308 29.58 10.46 3.65
CA ARG A 308 29.58 11.89 3.28
C ARG A 308 30.96 12.52 3.46
N ASN A 309 31.58 12.30 4.61
CA ASN A 309 32.90 12.81 4.94
C ASN A 309 33.97 12.35 3.94
N LEU A 310 33.91 11.07 3.52
CA LEU A 310 34.79 10.53 2.48
C LEU A 310 34.59 11.28 1.15
N LEU A 311 33.35 11.38 0.68
CA LEU A 311 33.04 12.04 -0.60
C LEU A 311 33.43 13.53 -0.57
N GLU A 312 33.20 14.20 0.55
CA GLU A 312 33.55 15.61 0.73
C GLU A 312 35.07 15.83 0.84
N ALA A 313 35.78 15.04 1.66
CA ALA A 313 37.21 15.21 1.88
C ALA A 313 38.03 15.03 0.60
N PHE A 314 37.67 14.02 -0.20
CA PHE A 314 38.34 13.72 -1.47
C PHE A 314 37.71 14.42 -2.67
N GLN A 315 36.63 15.19 -2.46
CA GLN A 315 35.84 15.82 -3.53
C GLN A 315 35.40 14.80 -4.60
N CYS A 316 35.16 13.56 -4.17
CA CYS A 316 34.80 12.46 -5.03
C CYS A 316 33.33 12.55 -5.42
N ARG A 317 33.05 12.33 -6.71
CA ARG A 317 31.70 12.20 -7.23
C ARG A 317 31.56 10.81 -7.83
N LEU A 318 30.76 9.97 -7.18
CA LEU A 318 30.43 8.66 -7.72
C LEU A 318 29.38 8.79 -8.83
N PRO A 319 29.38 7.90 -9.84
CA PRO A 319 28.43 7.98 -10.94
C PRO A 319 27.00 7.80 -10.45
N ASN A 320 26.02 8.41 -11.13
CA ASN A 320 24.60 8.23 -10.78
C ASN A 320 24.19 6.75 -10.80
N THR A 321 24.74 5.98 -11.74
CA THR A 321 24.48 4.54 -11.86
C THR A 321 24.90 3.75 -10.62
N TYR A 322 25.95 4.19 -9.90
CA TYR A 322 26.37 3.58 -8.64
C TYR A 322 25.30 3.75 -7.57
N TRP A 323 24.81 4.98 -7.37
CA TRP A 323 23.76 5.27 -6.38
C TRP A 323 22.43 4.58 -6.75
N GLN A 324 22.05 4.63 -8.02
CA GLN A 324 20.85 3.97 -8.53
C GLN A 324 20.88 2.45 -8.29
N ALA A 325 22.03 1.79 -8.48
CA ALA A 325 22.18 0.36 -8.27
C ALA A 325 22.08 -0.05 -6.79
N ARG A 326 22.37 0.85 -5.84
CA ARG A 326 22.28 0.60 -4.40
C ARG A 326 20.88 0.80 -3.82
N CYS A 327 20.04 1.54 -4.55
CA CYS A 327 18.68 1.87 -4.13
C CYS A 327 17.71 0.74 -4.58
N ASN A 328 16.86 0.24 -3.66
CA ASN A 328 15.86 -0.78 -3.99
C ASN A 328 14.67 -0.14 -4.72
N THR A 329 14.81 0.05 -6.03
CA THR A 329 13.83 0.72 -6.90
C THR A 329 12.51 -0.03 -7.03
N HIS A 330 12.46 -1.33 -6.68
CA HIS A 330 11.21 -2.07 -6.62
C HIS A 330 10.33 -1.63 -5.43
N LEU A 331 10.95 -1.42 -4.27
CA LEU A 331 10.28 -0.90 -3.08
C LEU A 331 10.07 0.63 -3.15
N LEU A 332 11.09 1.33 -3.64
CA LEU A 332 11.14 2.78 -3.79
C LEU A 332 10.87 3.14 -5.24
N PHE A 333 9.67 2.82 -5.70
CA PHE A 333 9.31 2.94 -7.10
C PHE A 333 9.25 4.39 -7.61
N GLU A 334 9.22 5.36 -6.70
CA GLU A 334 9.41 6.78 -7.00
C GLU A 334 10.80 7.03 -7.64
N LEU A 335 11.82 6.27 -7.24
CA LEU A 335 13.17 6.38 -7.78
C LEU A 335 13.26 5.74 -9.18
N ASP A 336 12.55 4.63 -9.39
CA ASP A 336 12.40 4.02 -10.71
C ASP A 336 11.76 5.00 -11.71
N ASP A 337 10.74 5.74 -11.27
CA ASP A 337 10.09 6.77 -12.08
C ASP A 337 11.06 7.90 -12.45
N LEU A 338 11.89 8.36 -11.51
CA LEU A 338 12.94 9.37 -11.77
C LEU A 338 13.99 8.86 -12.77
N ILE A 339 14.41 7.59 -12.65
CA ILE A 339 15.37 6.96 -13.58
C ILE A 339 14.77 6.91 -15.00
N LYS A 340 13.54 6.42 -15.13
CA LYS A 340 12.83 6.31 -16.41
C LYS A 340 12.59 7.66 -17.06
N ALA A 341 12.21 8.67 -16.26
CA ALA A 341 11.99 10.04 -16.71
C ALA A 341 13.31 10.79 -17.01
N ARG A 342 14.47 10.21 -16.67
CA ARG A 342 15.79 10.86 -16.76
C ARG A 342 15.83 12.21 -16.03
N THR A 343 15.16 12.28 -14.90
CA THR A 343 15.09 13.51 -14.10
C THR A 343 16.48 13.85 -13.55
N ALA A 344 16.88 15.12 -13.63
CA ALA A 344 18.12 15.60 -13.06
C ALA A 344 18.00 15.66 -11.53
N VAL A 345 18.72 14.77 -10.85
CA VAL A 345 18.64 14.57 -9.39
C VAL A 345 20.03 14.45 -8.80
N ASN A 346 20.25 15.02 -7.63
CA ASN A 346 21.39 14.72 -6.78
C ASN A 346 21.26 13.30 -6.18
N TRP A 347 21.70 12.28 -6.92
CA TRP A 347 21.52 10.87 -6.55
C TRP A 347 22.23 10.47 -5.25
N SER A 348 23.39 11.06 -4.94
CA SER A 348 24.07 10.80 -3.66
C SER A 348 23.27 11.36 -2.49
N GLY A 349 22.81 12.60 -2.59
CA GLY A 349 21.98 13.23 -1.56
C GLY A 349 20.66 12.50 -1.34
N LEU A 350 20.00 12.07 -2.43
CA LEU A 350 18.75 11.32 -2.36
C LEU A 350 18.95 9.93 -1.72
N CYS A 351 19.87 9.10 -2.22
CA CYS A 351 20.04 7.74 -1.67
C CYS A 351 20.54 7.79 -0.20
N LEU A 352 21.44 8.72 0.16
CA LEU A 352 21.87 8.88 1.57
C LEU A 352 20.74 9.39 2.47
N GLY A 353 19.92 10.33 2.01
CA GLY A 353 18.77 10.81 2.79
C GLY A 353 17.70 9.73 3.00
N ILE A 354 17.50 8.84 2.02
CA ILE A 354 16.60 7.69 2.17
C ILE A 354 17.15 6.74 3.24
N GLU A 355 18.46 6.52 3.25
CA GLU A 355 19.10 5.72 4.30
C GLU A 355 18.92 6.31 5.70
N GLU A 356 18.94 7.64 5.83
CA GLU A 356 18.68 8.32 7.11
C GLU A 356 17.25 8.12 7.57
N LEU A 357 16.27 8.31 6.70
CA LEU A 357 14.86 8.01 7.03
C LEU A 357 14.70 6.58 7.51
N LEU A 358 15.40 5.66 6.85
CA LEU A 358 15.44 4.26 7.17
C LEU A 358 16.11 3.96 8.52
N LEU A 359 16.92 4.84 9.12
CA LEU A 359 17.48 4.58 10.45
C LEU A 359 16.44 4.66 11.57
N ASP A 360 15.30 5.30 11.30
CA ASP A 360 14.19 5.43 12.23
C ASP A 360 13.18 4.29 12.01
N ASP A 361 13.15 3.34 12.94
CA ASP A 361 12.27 2.17 12.89
C ASP A 361 10.79 2.56 13.03
N ASP A 362 10.49 3.61 13.79
CA ASP A 362 9.13 4.13 13.97
C ASP A 362 8.67 4.82 12.68
N TRP A 363 9.55 5.60 12.03
CA TRP A 363 9.29 6.15 10.70
C TRP A 363 9.06 5.04 9.69
N TYR A 364 9.91 4.01 9.64
CA TYR A 364 9.74 2.90 8.67
C TYR A 364 8.37 2.21 8.82
N CYS A 365 7.91 2.09 10.06
CA CYS A 365 6.62 1.52 10.39
C CYS A 365 5.44 2.44 10.02
N ASN A 366 5.49 3.71 10.45
CA ASN A 366 4.40 4.68 10.30
C ASN A 366 4.33 5.32 8.91
N SER A 367 5.41 5.30 8.13
CA SER A 367 5.45 5.91 6.79
C SER A 367 4.74 5.10 5.71
N GLY A 368 4.28 3.88 6.03
CA GLY A 368 3.68 2.95 5.08
C GLY A 368 4.69 2.13 4.27
N LEU A 369 6.00 2.42 4.37
CA LEU A 369 7.04 1.73 3.59
C LEU A 369 7.19 0.25 3.99
N LYS A 370 7.12 -0.06 5.30
CA LYS A 370 7.07 -1.44 5.78
C LYS A 370 5.89 -2.23 5.19
N HIS A 371 4.71 -1.59 5.18
CA HIS A 371 3.49 -2.18 4.64
C HIS A 371 3.58 -2.35 3.12
N ARG A 372 4.16 -1.37 2.41
CA ARG A 372 4.48 -1.48 0.98
C ARG A 372 5.33 -2.72 0.70
N ALA A 373 6.43 -2.92 1.42
CA ALA A 373 7.31 -4.09 1.23
C ALA A 373 6.54 -5.41 1.39
N ARG A 374 5.71 -5.51 2.43
CA ARG A 374 4.84 -6.68 2.65
C ARG A 374 3.85 -6.88 1.51
N ILE A 375 3.15 -5.82 1.09
CA ILE A 375 2.16 -5.86 0.01
C ILE A 375 2.80 -6.30 -1.29
N LEU A 376 3.95 -5.75 -1.64
CA LEU A 376 4.65 -6.10 -2.88
C LEU A 376 5.07 -7.58 -2.90
N ASN A 377 5.49 -8.13 -1.76
CA ASN A 377 5.80 -9.55 -1.66
C ASN A 377 4.56 -10.44 -1.87
N LEU A 378 3.42 -10.10 -1.25
CA LEU A 378 2.16 -10.83 -1.44
C LEU A 378 1.66 -10.70 -2.89
N LEU A 379 1.72 -9.48 -3.43
CA LEU A 379 1.31 -9.17 -4.78
C LEU A 379 2.14 -9.94 -5.81
N ASN A 380 3.44 -10.12 -5.58
CA ASN A 380 4.28 -10.93 -6.47
C ASN A 380 3.79 -12.39 -6.53
N GLY A 381 3.44 -12.99 -5.40
CA GLY A 381 2.88 -14.35 -5.38
C GLY A 381 1.53 -14.47 -6.10
N ILE A 382 0.64 -13.48 -5.91
CA ILE A 382 -0.64 -13.42 -6.65
C ILE A 382 -0.38 -13.26 -8.16
N LYS A 383 0.55 -12.37 -8.53
CA LYS A 383 0.93 -12.11 -9.93
C LYS A 383 1.49 -13.36 -10.60
N GLU A 384 2.36 -14.11 -9.95
CA GLU A 384 2.90 -15.37 -10.49
C GLU A 384 1.79 -16.37 -10.80
N GLY A 385 0.84 -16.56 -9.87
CA GLY A 385 -0.33 -17.41 -10.09
C GLY A 385 -1.21 -16.91 -11.24
N PHE A 386 -1.40 -15.60 -11.34
CA PHE A 386 -2.19 -14.97 -12.40
C PHE A 386 -1.55 -15.18 -13.78
N ILE A 387 -0.27 -14.87 -13.94
CA ILE A 387 0.47 -15.05 -15.20
C ILE A 387 0.51 -16.54 -15.61
N HIS A 388 0.67 -17.45 -14.66
CA HIS A 388 0.58 -18.88 -14.94
C HIS A 388 -0.79 -19.30 -15.49
N LEU A 389 -1.89 -18.75 -14.95
CA LEU A 389 -3.24 -19.02 -15.45
C LEU A 389 -3.49 -18.45 -16.85
N LEU A 390 -2.89 -17.30 -17.19
CA LEU A 390 -2.98 -16.72 -18.53
C LEU A 390 -2.21 -17.54 -19.59
N ASN A 391 -1.06 -18.10 -19.21
CA ASN A 391 -0.20 -18.85 -20.11
C ASN A 391 -0.60 -20.32 -20.26
N ARG A 392 -1.64 -20.78 -19.56
CA ARG A 392 -2.08 -22.17 -19.64
C ARG A 392 -2.69 -22.43 -21.03
N PRO A 393 -2.15 -23.37 -21.83
CA PRO A 393 -2.72 -23.67 -23.13
C PRO A 393 -4.16 -24.13 -22.95
N VAL A 394 -5.07 -23.55 -23.72
CA VAL A 394 -6.45 -24.04 -23.83
C VAL A 394 -6.35 -25.42 -24.48
N ILE A 395 -6.34 -26.47 -23.66
CA ILE A 395 -6.51 -27.83 -24.16
C ILE A 395 -7.94 -27.87 -24.71
N GLY A 396 -8.07 -27.81 -26.03
CA GLY A 396 -9.33 -27.86 -26.74
C GLY A 396 -10.14 -29.09 -26.30
N LYS A 397 -11.42 -28.86 -26.03
CA LYS A 397 -12.42 -29.93 -26.00
C LYS A 397 -12.77 -30.32 -27.42
#